data_AF-A0A931T2D8-F1
#
_entry.id   AF-A0A931T2D8-F1
#
_cell.length_a   1.000
_cell.length_b   1.000
_cell.length_c   1.000
_cell.angle_alpha   90.00
_cell.angle_beta   90.00
_cell.angle_gamma   90.00
#
_symmetry.space_group_name_H-M   'P 1'
#
loop_
_entity.id
_entity.type
_entity.pdbx_description
1 polymer ?
#
loop_
_entity_poly.entity_id
_entity_poly.type
_entity_poly.pdbx_seq_one_letter_code
_entity_poly.pdbx_strand_id
1 'polypeptide(L)' 'NGALGVAYFLYIALVSGIGSRIPGGEMLAAIVTAVALVLYLYLTYLQLFVLRALCSWCLTSAALTVGIFMLLVIPP' A
#
# COMPACT_ATOMS: atom_id res chain seq x y z
N ASN A 1 10.56 4.91 -5.14
CA ASN A 1 9.63 6.01 -5.52
C ASN A 1 8.83 6.46 -4.31
N GLY A 2 9.36 7.41 -3.52
CA GLY A 2 8.64 7.96 -2.36
C GLY A 2 7.33 8.65 -2.76
N ALA A 3 7.33 9.38 -3.88
CA ALA A 3 6.14 10.08 -4.39
C ALA A 3 4.94 9.14 -4.66
N LEU A 4 5.19 7.96 -5.22
CA LEU A 4 4.13 6.96 -5.45
C LEU A 4 3.55 6.43 -4.13
N GLY A 5 4.41 6.21 -3.14
CA GLY A 5 3.98 5.82 -1.80
C GLY A 5 3.12 6.90 -1.14
N VAL A 6 3.53 8.17 -1.21
CA VAL A 6 2.75 9.30 -0.67
C VAL A 6 1.38 9.38 -1.34
N ALA A 7 1.32 9.29 -2.68
CA ALA A 7 0.06 9.31 -3.41
C ALA A 7 -0.87 8.16 -2.98
N TYR A 8 -0.30 6.95 -2.84
CA TYR A 8 -1.04 5.77 -2.39
C TYR A 8 -1.59 5.90 -0.97
N PHE A 9 -0.75 6.25 0.01
CA PHE A 9 -1.20 6.39 1.40
C PHE A 9 -2.22 7.51 1.58
N LEU A 10 -2.04 8.62 0.85
CA LEU A 10 -2.97 9.75 0.88
C LEU A 10 -4.33 9.36 0.27
N TYR A 11 -4.33 8.59 -0.82
CA TYR A 11 -5.55 8.03 -1.39
C TYR A 11 -6.30 7.13 -0.41
N ILE A 12 -5.60 6.18 0.23
CA ILE A 12 -6.23 5.28 1.23
C ILE A 12 -6.79 6.07 2.42
N ALA A 13 -6.05 7.06 2.92
CA ALA A 13 -6.51 7.91 4.02
C ALA A 13 -7.77 8.72 3.64
N LEU A 14 -7.84 9.24 2.42
CA LEU A 14 -9.01 9.95 1.90
C LEU A 14 -10.22 9.03 1.76
N VAL A 15 -10.05 7.84 1.18
CA VAL A 15 -11.15 6.88 1.02
C VAL A 15 -11.66 6.42 2.39
N SER A 16 -10.77 6.16 3.34
CA SER A 16 -11.17 5.74 4.69
C SER A 16 -11.83 6.87 5.49
N GLY A 17 -11.40 8.12 5.31
CA GLY A 17 -11.95 9.28 6.01
C GLY A 17 -13.24 9.85 5.41
N ILE A 18 -13.43 9.70 4.10
CA ILE A 18 -14.60 10.20 3.34
C ILE A 18 -15.58 9.04 3.02
N GLY A 19 -15.26 7.81 3.45
CA GLY A 19 -15.81 6.54 2.98
C GLY A 19 -17.33 6.37 3.00
N SER A 20 -18.06 7.17 3.77
CA SER A 20 -19.53 7.16 3.78
C SER A 20 -20.18 7.89 2.58
N ARG A 21 -19.41 8.60 1.75
CA ARG A 21 -19.95 9.47 0.67
C ARG A 21 -19.65 8.99 -0.75
N ILE A 22 -18.76 8.01 -0.94
CA ILE A 22 -18.31 7.57 -2.27
C ILE A 22 -18.72 6.10 -2.50
N PRO A 23 -19.81 5.82 -3.22
CA PRO A 23 -20.19 4.45 -3.54
C PRO A 23 -19.10 3.80 -4.41
N GLY A 24 -18.58 2.64 -3.98
CA GLY A 24 -17.52 1.90 -4.69
C GLY A 24 -16.08 2.28 -4.33
N GLY A 25 -15.87 3.23 -3.41
CA GLY A 25 -14.52 3.63 -2.96
C GLY A 25 -13.73 2.48 -2.33
N GLU A 26 -14.39 1.57 -1.61
CA GLU A 26 -13.75 0.43 -0.95
C GLU A 26 -13.20 -0.61 -1.93
N MET A 27 -13.96 -0.91 -3.00
CA MET A 27 -13.51 -1.82 -4.04
C MET A 27 -12.31 -1.24 -4.79
N LEU A 28 -12.35 0.07 -5.09
CA LEU A 28 -11.22 0.75 -5.72
C LEU A 28 -10.00 0.78 -4.80
N ALA A 29 -10.20 1.00 -3.50
CA ALA A 29 -9.15 0.92 -2.49
C ALA A 29 -8.51 -0.47 -2.43
N ALA A 30 -9.29 -1.55 -2.48
CA ALA A 30 -8.80 -2.93 -2.51
C ALA A 30 -7.96 -3.22 -3.77
N ILE A 31 -8.39 -2.75 -4.94
CA ILE A 31 -7.63 -2.91 -6.19
C ILE A 31 -6.31 -2.13 -6.12
N VAL A 32 -6.36 -0.87 -5.69
CA VAL A 32 -5.17 -0.01 -5.58
C VAL A 32 -4.18 -0.55 -4.54
N THR A 33 -4.67 -1.07 -3.40
CA THR A 33 -3.81 -1.76 -2.41
C THR A 33 -3.17 -3.01 -2.99
N ALA A 34 -3.91 -3.84 -3.72
CA ALA A 34 -3.33 -5.03 -4.35
C ALA A 34 -2.20 -4.68 -5.33
N VAL A 35 -2.39 -3.65 -6.16
CA VAL A 35 -1.35 -3.16 -7.07
C VAL A 35 -0.15 -2.60 -6.29
N ALA A 36 -0.39 -1.82 -5.24
CA ALA A 36 0.68 -1.30 -4.38
C ALA A 36 1.47 -2.44 -3.71
N LEU A 37 0.80 -3.51 -3.28
CA LEU A 37 1.43 -4.66 -2.64
C LEU A 37 2.37 -5.39 -3.60
N VAL A 38 1.96 -5.60 -4.86
CA VAL A 38 2.83 -6.16 -5.91
C VAL A 38 4.04 -5.26 -6.16
N LEU A 39 3.83 -3.94 -6.24
CA LEU A 39 4.92 -2.96 -6.39
C LEU A 39 5.92 -3.03 -5.24
N TYR A 40 5.44 -3.05 -3.99
CA TYR A 40 6.31 -3.12 -2.82
C TYR A 40 7.05 -4.45 -2.74
N LEU A 41 6.42 -5.58 -3.07
CA LEU A 41 7.10 -6.88 -3.18
C LEU A 41 8.24 -6.84 -4.21
N TYR A 42 8.00 -6.23 -5.37
CA TYR A 42 9.01 -6.05 -6.40
C TYR A 42 10.18 -5.18 -5.91
N LEU A 43 9.90 -4.07 -5.23
CA LEU A 43 10.94 -3.20 -4.68
C LEU A 43 11.74 -3.90 -3.56
N THR A 44 11.08 -4.68 -2.71
CA THR A 44 11.75 -5.48 -1.67
C THR A 44 12.64 -6.56 -2.29
N TYR A 45 12.18 -7.20 -3.37
CA TYR A 45 13.00 -8.14 -4.15
C TYR A 45 14.27 -7.45 -4.68
N LEU A 46 14.13 -6.28 -5.32
CA LEU A 46 15.30 -5.53 -5.81
C LEU A 46 16.26 -5.16 -4.67
N GLN A 47 15.74 -4.75 -3.51
CA GLN A 47 16.55 -4.38 -2.34
C GLN A 47 17.37 -5.56 -1.78
N LEU A 48 16.76 -6.73 -1.66
CA LEU A 48 17.39 -7.92 -1.10
C LEU A 48 18.38 -8.60 -2.07
N PHE A 49 17.97 -8.77 -3.33
CA PHE A 49 18.70 -9.62 -4.27
C PHE A 49 19.60 -8.84 -5.23
N VAL A 50 19.20 -7.63 -5.63
CA VAL A 50 19.94 -6.84 -6.62
C VAL A 50 20.87 -5.83 -5.93
N LEU A 51 20.32 -4.97 -5.08
CA LEU A 51 21.11 -3.91 -4.43
C LEU A 51 21.85 -4.38 -3.17
N ARG A 52 21.38 -5.45 -2.51
CA ARG A 52 21.88 -5.91 -1.20
C ARG A 52 21.89 -4.79 -0.15
N ALA A 53 20.89 -3.92 -0.20
CA ALA A 53 20.76 -2.76 0.67
C ALA A 53 19.34 -2.69 1.25
N LEU A 54 19.23 -2.55 2.56
CA LEU A 54 17.96 -2.45 3.27
C LEU A 54 17.63 -0.99 3.54
N CYS A 55 16.55 -0.50 2.92
CA CYS A 55 16.00 0.80 3.26
C CYS A 55 14.90 0.61 4.31
N SER A 56 15.17 1.08 5.54
CA SER A 56 14.19 1.00 6.65
C SER A 56 12.85 1.61 6.27
N TRP A 57 12.85 2.78 5.62
CA TRP A 57 11.63 3.46 5.14
C TRP A 57 10.87 2.68 4.06
N CYS A 58 11.56 1.92 3.21
CA CYS A 58 10.90 1.07 2.23
C CYS A 58 10.28 -0.16 2.87
N LEU A 59 10.98 -0.79 3.82
CA LEU A 59 10.45 -1.94 4.57
C LEU A 59 9.22 -1.54 5.40
N THR A 60 9.26 -0.40 6.08
CA THR A 60 8.11 0.08 6.85
C THR A 60 6.91 0.36 5.94
N SER A 61 7.12 0.98 4.78
CA SER A 61 6.04 1.22 3.80
C SER A 61 5.46 -0.07 3.24
N ALA A 62 6.30 -1.08 2.98
CA ALA A 62 5.85 -2.40 2.54
C ALA A 62 5.01 -3.10 3.64
N ALA A 63 5.49 -3.08 4.89
CA ALA A 63 4.78 -3.65 6.04
C ALA A 63 3.43 -2.97 6.27
N LEU A 64 3.37 -1.63 6.20
CA LEU A 64 2.14 -0.85 6.28
C LEU A 64 1.15 -1.25 5.18
N THR A 65 1.61 -1.39 3.95
CA THR A 65 0.76 -1.79 2.81
C THR A 65 0.16 -3.17 3.02
N VAL A 66 0.95 -4.13 3.53
CA VAL A 66 0.45 -5.47 3.89
C VAL A 66 -0.62 -5.38 4.99
N GLY A 67 -0.38 -4.57 6.03
CA GLY A 67 -1.36 -4.36 7.10
C GLY A 67 -2.68 -3.79 6.59
N ILE A 68 -2.63 -2.77 5.72
CA ILE A 68 -3.83 -2.17 5.12
C ILE A 68 -4.57 -3.19 4.26
N PHE A 69 -3.86 -3.97 3.43
CA PHE A 69 -4.49 -5.00 2.62
C PHE A 69 -5.20 -6.05 3.47
N MET A 70 -4.58 -6.51 4.57
CA MET A 70 -5.20 -7.47 5.49
C MET A 70 -6.47 -6.90 6.13
N LEU A 71 -6.47 -5.62 6.52
CA LEU A 71 -7.65 -4.94 7.06
C LEU A 71 -8.79 -4.82 6.04
N LEU A 72 -8.47 -4.62 4.76
CA LEU A 72 -9.48 -4.53 3.69
C LEU A 72 -10.04 -5.90 3.31
N VAL A 73 -9.24 -6.96 3.37
CA VAL A 73 -9.66 -8.32 3.01
C VAL A 73 -10.39 -9.02 4.16
N ILE A 74 -9.98 -8.75 5.40
CA ILE A 74 -10.55 -9.31 6.62
C ILE A 74 -11.17 -8.16 7.42
N PRO A 75 -12.36 -7.68 7.03
CA PRO A 75 -13.10 -6.73 7.85
C PRO A 75 -13.51 -7.41 9.18
N PRO A 76 -13.42 -6.72 10.33
CA PRO A 76 -13.90 -7.23 11.61
C PRO A 76 -15.43 -7.34 11.68
#